data_AF-A0A7W0RXZ1-F1
#
_entry.id   AF-A0A7W0RXZ1-F1
#
_cell.length_a   1.000
_cell.length_b   1.000
_cell.length_c   1.000
_cell.angle_alpha   90.00
_cell.angle_beta   90.00
_cell.angle_gamma   90.00
#
_symmetry.space_group_name_H-M   'P 1'
#
loop_
_entity.id
_entity.type
_entity.pdbx_description
1 polymer ?
#
loop_
_entity_poly.entity_id
_entity_poly.type
_entity_poly.pdbx_seq_one_letter_code
_entity_poly.pdbx_strand_id
1 'polypeptide(L)'
;MIRGLDAAVAARDRALPGLATLLDPDAFAEALDTALPIAGIEGARAVYMRYKPATNCLVAYRVRTGEGEHDVYARAHAPGATDKLDKARRRSDRASPLGPGGFVLDGAAIAVHVFPHDRRLRELPSVARKGARVQTLRSALPSHPELWEAEARTLRYKAERRWVAQLRGADDARAVLKVHTAGRFRQA
;
A
#
# COMPACT_ATOMS: atom_id res chain seq x y z
N MET A 1 10.50 -21.56 1.76
CA MET A 1 9.62 -22.41 0.94
C MET A 1 8.37 -22.71 1.77
N ILE A 2 7.33 -21.88 1.68
CA ILE A 2 6.09 -21.92 2.49
C ILE A 2 4.85 -22.26 1.62
N ARG A 3 5.04 -22.42 0.30
CA ARG A 3 3.98 -22.57 -0.72
C ARG A 3 2.92 -23.65 -0.40
N GLY A 4 3.31 -24.77 0.20
CA GLY A 4 2.37 -25.87 0.54
C GLY A 4 1.44 -25.56 1.72
N LEU A 5 1.92 -24.83 2.73
CA LEU A 5 1.10 -24.45 3.89
C LEU A 5 0.10 -23.35 3.50
N ASP A 6 0.53 -22.43 2.66
CA ASP A 6 -0.28 -21.35 2.12
C ASP A 6 -1.47 -21.87 1.29
N ALA A 7 -1.22 -22.84 0.40
CA ALA A 7 -2.27 -23.51 -0.36
C ALA A 7 -3.27 -24.24 0.55
N ALA A 8 -2.80 -24.90 1.60
CA ALA A 8 -3.67 -25.57 2.57
C ALA A 8 -4.54 -24.59 3.38
N VAL A 9 -4.00 -23.42 3.75
CA VAL A 9 -4.76 -22.34 4.40
C VAL A 9 -5.82 -21.79 3.45
N ALA A 10 -5.46 -21.52 2.19
CA ALA A 10 -6.39 -21.03 1.19
C ALA A 10 -7.56 -22.02 0.94
N ALA A 11 -7.25 -23.31 0.80
CA ALA A 11 -8.26 -24.35 0.57
C ALA A 11 -9.28 -24.48 1.72
N ARG A 12 -8.86 -24.16 2.95
CA ARG A 12 -9.70 -24.25 4.16
C ARG A 12 -10.60 -23.04 4.37
N ASP A 13 -10.19 -21.85 3.93
CA ASP A 13 -10.95 -20.60 4.13
C ASP A 13 -11.65 -20.14 2.86
N ARG A 14 -12.67 -20.92 2.46
CA ARG A 14 -13.51 -20.65 1.28
C ARG A 14 -14.32 -19.36 1.40
N ALA A 15 -14.44 -18.78 2.59
CA ALA A 15 -15.10 -17.50 2.80
C ALA A 15 -14.27 -16.33 2.24
N LEU A 16 -13.01 -16.53 1.84
CA LEU A 16 -12.15 -15.53 1.21
C LEU A 16 -11.74 -15.99 -0.20
N PRO A 17 -12.54 -15.71 -1.25
CA PRO A 17 -12.27 -16.23 -2.60
C PRO A 17 -10.90 -15.81 -3.16
N GLY A 18 -10.45 -14.59 -2.86
CA GLY A 18 -9.14 -14.10 -3.28
C GLY A 18 -7.95 -14.53 -2.42
N LEU A 19 -8.15 -15.41 -1.42
CA LEU A 19 -7.07 -15.80 -0.51
C LEU A 19 -5.95 -16.54 -1.23
N ALA A 20 -6.28 -17.46 -2.15
CA ALA A 20 -5.27 -18.19 -2.93
C ALA A 20 -4.39 -17.22 -3.73
N THR A 21 -4.99 -16.27 -4.46
CA THR A 21 -4.27 -15.23 -5.19
C THR A 21 -3.40 -14.38 -4.28
N LEU A 22 -3.84 -14.04 -3.06
CA LEU A 22 -3.02 -13.25 -2.14
C LEU A 22 -1.89 -14.02 -1.46
N LEU A 23 -1.96 -15.34 -1.38
CA LEU A 23 -0.88 -16.13 -0.78
C LEU A 23 0.16 -16.58 -1.81
N ASP A 24 -0.17 -16.49 -3.10
CA ASP A 24 0.73 -16.80 -4.19
C ASP A 24 1.23 -15.51 -4.89
N PRO A 25 2.49 -15.11 -4.69
CA PRO A 25 3.04 -13.92 -5.34
C PRO A 25 3.03 -13.96 -6.87
N ASP A 26 3.14 -15.15 -7.48
CA ASP A 26 3.15 -15.29 -8.94
C ASP A 26 1.72 -15.08 -9.47
N ALA A 27 0.74 -15.74 -8.87
CA ALA A 27 -0.67 -15.53 -9.21
C ALA A 27 -1.13 -14.09 -8.97
N PHE A 28 -0.62 -13.43 -7.92
CA PHE A 28 -0.90 -12.01 -7.70
C PHE A 28 -0.28 -11.13 -8.78
N ALA A 29 0.96 -11.41 -9.21
CA ALA A 29 1.61 -10.66 -10.28
C ALA A 29 0.88 -10.80 -11.62
N GLU A 30 0.45 -12.02 -11.98
CA GLU A 30 -0.36 -12.28 -13.18
C GLU A 30 -1.70 -11.53 -13.15
N ALA A 31 -2.36 -11.52 -11.99
CA ALA A 31 -3.61 -10.77 -11.82
C ALA A 31 -3.41 -9.26 -11.91
N LEU A 32 -2.27 -8.74 -11.42
CA LEU A 32 -1.89 -7.33 -11.61
C LEU A 32 -1.61 -6.99 -13.07
N ASP A 33 -0.87 -7.84 -13.78
CA ASP A 33 -0.52 -7.63 -15.18
C ASP A 33 -1.77 -7.58 -16.07
N THR A 34 -2.71 -8.51 -15.82
CA THR A 34 -4.02 -8.53 -16.49
C THR A 34 -4.82 -7.24 -16.22
N ALA A 35 -4.80 -6.75 -14.98
CA ALA A 35 -5.56 -5.55 -14.59
C ALA A 35 -4.89 -4.24 -15.04
N LEU A 36 -3.57 -4.25 -15.21
CA LEU A 36 -2.73 -3.08 -15.49
C LEU A 36 -1.72 -3.41 -16.62
N PRO A 37 -2.16 -3.72 -17.84
CA PRO A 37 -1.29 -4.22 -18.91
C PRO A 37 -0.20 -3.24 -19.32
N ILE A 38 -0.42 -1.93 -19.10
CA ILE A 38 0.55 -0.88 -19.41
C ILE A 38 1.60 -0.67 -18.32
N ALA A 39 1.42 -1.24 -17.12
CA ALA A 39 2.35 -1.05 -16.00
C ALA A 39 3.62 -1.91 -16.11
N GLY A 40 3.64 -2.90 -17.02
CA GLY A 40 4.78 -3.78 -17.26
C GLY A 40 5.17 -4.56 -16.02
N ILE A 41 4.24 -5.37 -15.48
CA ILE A 41 4.47 -6.11 -14.24
C ILE A 41 5.45 -7.26 -14.50
N GLU A 42 6.60 -7.25 -13.82
CA GLU A 42 7.65 -8.27 -13.97
C GLU A 42 7.65 -9.29 -12.82
N GLY A 43 6.89 -9.03 -11.75
CA GLY A 43 6.74 -9.93 -10.62
C GLY A 43 6.37 -9.23 -9.32
N ALA A 44 6.02 -10.02 -8.32
CA ALA A 44 5.67 -9.52 -6.99
C ALA A 44 6.33 -10.37 -5.89
N ARG A 45 6.61 -9.73 -4.75
CA ARG A 45 7.14 -10.40 -3.55
C ARG A 45 6.40 -9.94 -2.32
N ALA A 46 5.78 -10.87 -1.59
CA ALA A 46 5.14 -10.58 -0.33
C ALA A 46 6.17 -10.13 0.73
N VAL A 47 5.89 -9.03 1.43
CA VAL A 47 6.75 -8.46 2.48
C VAL A 47 6.09 -8.40 3.86
N TYR A 48 4.76 -8.48 3.91
CA TYR A 48 3.99 -8.48 5.14
C TYR A 48 2.60 -9.04 4.91
N MET A 49 2.11 -9.89 5.82
CA MET A 49 0.74 -10.40 5.78
C MET A 49 0.02 -10.21 7.11
N ARG A 50 -1.30 -10.05 7.05
CA ARG A 50 -2.20 -10.12 8.19
C ARG A 50 -3.46 -10.88 7.78
N TYR A 51 -3.58 -12.09 8.29
CA TYR A 51 -4.72 -12.96 8.06
C TYR A 51 -5.67 -12.93 9.26
N LYS A 52 -6.97 -12.75 8.99
CA LYS A 52 -8.06 -13.00 9.95
C LYS A 52 -9.04 -13.98 9.30
N PRO A 53 -9.14 -15.23 9.80
CA PRO A 53 -10.01 -16.25 9.24
C PRO A 53 -11.43 -15.77 8.97
N ALA A 54 -11.98 -16.21 7.83
CA ALA A 54 -13.32 -15.91 7.31
C ALA A 54 -13.66 -14.41 7.15
N THR A 55 -12.72 -13.50 7.41
CA THR A 55 -13.00 -12.06 7.46
C THR A 55 -12.20 -11.27 6.44
N ASN A 56 -10.88 -11.43 6.42
CA ASN A 56 -9.99 -10.83 5.41
C ASN A 56 -8.56 -11.33 5.55
N CYS A 57 -7.83 -11.28 4.44
CA CYS A 57 -6.37 -11.31 4.42
C CYS A 57 -5.87 -10.01 3.79
N LEU A 58 -4.89 -9.36 4.42
CA LEU A 58 -4.14 -8.25 3.83
C LEU A 58 -2.72 -8.73 3.58
N VAL A 59 -2.21 -8.50 2.36
CA VAL A 59 -0.81 -8.77 2.00
C VAL A 59 -0.23 -7.51 1.39
N ALA A 60 0.95 -7.11 1.85
CA ALA A 60 1.76 -6.08 1.24
C ALA A 60 2.85 -6.73 0.38
N TYR A 61 3.07 -6.17 -0.80
CA TYR A 61 4.00 -6.64 -1.81
C TYR A 61 4.98 -5.55 -2.20
N ARG A 62 6.16 -6.00 -2.59
CA ARG A 62 7.04 -5.27 -3.49
C ARG A 62 6.74 -5.75 -4.91
N VAL A 63 6.24 -4.87 -5.77
CA VAL A 63 5.96 -5.18 -7.18
C VAL A 63 7.09 -4.61 -8.02
N ARG A 64 7.65 -5.40 -8.93
CA ARG A 64 8.72 -4.98 -9.83
C ARG A 64 8.14 -4.69 -11.21
N THR A 65 8.57 -3.58 -11.79
CA THR A 65 8.32 -3.19 -13.18
C THR A 65 9.63 -2.71 -13.81
N GLY A 66 9.62 -2.44 -15.12
CA GLY A 66 10.77 -1.84 -15.81
C GLY A 66 11.19 -0.47 -15.24
N GLU A 67 10.29 0.22 -14.53
CA GLU A 67 10.56 1.51 -13.87
C GLU A 67 11.09 1.37 -12.44
N GLY A 68 11.09 0.16 -11.87
CA GLY A 68 11.62 -0.12 -10.54
C GLY A 68 10.66 -0.89 -9.63
N GLU A 69 10.88 -0.75 -8.31
CA GLU A 69 10.06 -1.42 -7.30
C GLU A 69 9.03 -0.50 -6.66
N HIS A 70 7.81 -1.00 -6.52
CA HIS A 70 6.66 -0.26 -6.00
C HIS A 70 6.02 -0.97 -4.81
N ASP A 71 5.67 -0.20 -3.78
CA ASP A 71 4.92 -0.72 -2.63
C ASP A 71 3.44 -0.81 -2.97
N VAL A 72 2.90 -2.03 -2.95
CA VAL A 72 1.48 -2.33 -3.19
C VAL A 72 0.94 -3.10 -1.99
N TYR A 73 -0.31 -2.90 -1.63
CA TYR A 73 -0.98 -3.88 -0.77
C TYR A 73 -2.34 -4.24 -1.32
N ALA A 74 -2.73 -5.48 -1.07
CA ALA A 74 -3.99 -6.05 -1.50
C ALA A 74 -4.72 -6.67 -0.32
N ARG A 75 -6.04 -6.71 -0.42
CA ARG A 75 -6.90 -7.25 0.61
C ARG A 75 -8.03 -8.08 0.03
N ALA A 76 -8.05 -9.36 0.39
CA ALA A 76 -9.15 -10.27 0.09
C ALA A 76 -10.27 -10.02 1.10
N HIS A 77 -11.49 -9.97 0.59
CA HIS A 77 -12.70 -9.79 1.36
C HIS A 77 -13.64 -10.98 1.19
N ALA A 78 -14.45 -11.22 2.22
CA ALA A 78 -15.55 -12.14 2.11
C ALA A 78 -16.62 -11.60 1.14
N PRO A 79 -17.43 -12.49 0.51
CA PRO A 79 -18.57 -12.09 -0.30
C PRO A 79 -19.48 -11.08 0.43
N GLY A 80 -20.06 -10.13 -0.31
CA GLY A 80 -20.93 -9.08 0.25
C GLY A 80 -20.19 -7.87 0.85
N ALA A 81 -18.87 -7.80 0.75
CA ALA A 81 -18.07 -6.66 1.24
C ALA A 81 -18.00 -5.46 0.27
N THR A 82 -19.07 -5.17 -0.47
CA THR A 82 -19.13 -4.16 -1.55
C THR A 82 -18.59 -2.79 -1.11
N ASP A 83 -19.03 -2.28 0.06
CA ASP A 83 -18.55 -1.01 0.63
C ASP A 83 -17.03 -0.92 0.79
N LYS A 84 -16.35 -2.06 0.99
CA LYS A 84 -14.89 -2.11 1.16
C LYS A 84 -14.21 -2.10 -0.21
N LEU A 85 -14.76 -2.79 -1.20
CA LEU A 85 -14.28 -2.80 -2.59
C LEU A 85 -14.46 -1.41 -3.23
N ASP A 86 -15.59 -0.75 -2.98
CA ASP A 86 -15.85 0.61 -3.48
C ASP A 86 -14.84 1.63 -2.98
N LYS A 87 -14.29 1.43 -1.78
CA LYS A 87 -13.22 2.31 -1.26
C LYS A 87 -11.93 2.22 -2.08
N ALA A 88 -11.64 1.07 -2.68
CA ALA A 88 -10.53 0.96 -3.62
C ALA A 88 -10.90 1.59 -4.96
N ARG A 89 -12.10 1.32 -5.50
CA ARG A 89 -12.58 1.95 -6.75
C ARG A 89 -12.58 3.47 -6.69
N ARG A 90 -12.97 4.08 -5.57
CA ARG A 90 -12.93 5.54 -5.36
C ARG A 90 -11.52 6.17 -5.38
N ARG A 91 -10.46 5.37 -5.54
CA ARG A 91 -9.08 5.84 -5.69
C ARG A 91 -8.52 5.58 -7.09
N SER A 92 -9.32 5.10 -8.03
CA SER A 92 -8.88 4.81 -9.39
C SER A 92 -8.45 6.07 -10.14
N ASP A 93 -9.06 7.21 -9.84
CA ASP A 93 -8.74 8.54 -10.38
C ASP A 93 -7.39 9.09 -9.86
N ARG A 94 -6.83 8.48 -8.81
CA ARG A 94 -5.61 8.98 -8.18
C ARG A 94 -4.38 8.39 -8.83
N ALA A 95 -3.63 9.20 -9.59
CA ALA A 95 -2.38 8.78 -10.21
C ALA A 95 -1.37 8.20 -9.19
N SER A 96 -0.73 7.09 -9.57
CA SER A 96 0.29 6.34 -8.85
C SER A 96 1.33 5.81 -9.84
N PRO A 97 2.47 5.29 -9.37
CA PRO A 97 3.49 4.73 -10.25
C PRO A 97 3.01 3.55 -11.12
N LEU A 98 1.94 2.86 -10.74
CA LEU A 98 1.37 1.75 -11.52
C LEU A 98 0.08 2.15 -12.27
N GLY A 99 -0.19 3.45 -12.41
CA GLY A 99 -1.45 3.96 -12.93
C GLY A 99 -2.42 4.32 -11.79
N PRO A 100 -3.52 3.60 -11.57
CA PRO A 100 -4.52 3.96 -10.55
C PRO A 100 -4.02 3.72 -9.10
N GLY A 101 -4.43 4.60 -8.19
CA GLY A 101 -4.07 4.52 -6.78
C GLY A 101 -4.81 3.46 -5.99
N GLY A 102 -5.94 2.99 -6.52
CA GLY A 102 -6.63 1.81 -6.02
C GLY A 102 -7.61 1.28 -7.06
N PHE A 103 -7.82 -0.03 -7.03
CA PHE A 103 -8.69 -0.76 -7.95
C PHE A 103 -9.09 -2.11 -7.34
N VAL A 104 -9.93 -2.85 -8.05
CA VAL A 104 -10.41 -4.17 -7.63
C VAL A 104 -10.04 -5.20 -8.69
N LEU A 105 -9.53 -6.35 -8.25
CA LEU A 105 -9.39 -7.52 -9.13
C LEU A 105 -10.74 -8.25 -9.11
N ASP A 106 -11.55 -7.95 -10.11
CA ASP A 106 -12.90 -8.48 -10.27
C ASP A 106 -12.83 -9.99 -10.55
N GLY A 107 -13.65 -10.78 -9.85
CA GLY A 107 -13.58 -12.26 -9.80
C GLY A 107 -13.03 -12.82 -8.48
N ALA A 108 -12.20 -12.07 -7.75
CA ALA A 108 -11.56 -12.55 -6.51
C ALA A 108 -11.91 -11.75 -5.23
N ALA A 109 -12.75 -10.69 -5.35
CA ALA A 109 -13.07 -9.77 -4.26
C ALA A 109 -11.82 -9.20 -3.55
N ILE A 110 -10.81 -8.83 -4.35
CA ILE A 110 -9.54 -8.28 -3.88
C ILE A 110 -9.51 -6.77 -4.12
N ALA A 111 -9.37 -6.00 -3.06
CA ALA A 111 -9.09 -4.57 -3.13
C ALA A 111 -7.58 -4.32 -3.17
N VAL A 112 -7.09 -3.61 -4.19
CA VAL A 112 -5.66 -3.28 -4.36
C VAL A 112 -5.44 -1.78 -4.15
N HIS A 113 -4.33 -1.43 -3.52
CA HIS A 113 -3.92 -0.06 -3.25
C HIS A 113 -2.42 0.12 -3.53
N VAL A 114 -2.09 1.16 -4.27
CA VAL A 114 -0.71 1.48 -4.68
C VAL A 114 -0.20 2.63 -3.82
N PHE A 115 0.99 2.50 -3.24
CA PHE A 115 1.62 3.58 -2.48
C PHE A 115 1.73 4.85 -3.35
N PRO A 116 1.46 6.05 -2.81
CA PRO A 116 1.17 6.37 -1.40
C PRO A 116 -0.33 6.38 -1.03
N HIS A 117 -1.21 5.80 -1.84
CA HIS A 117 -2.66 5.88 -1.65
C HIS A 117 -3.24 4.82 -0.71
N ASP A 118 -2.82 4.89 0.56
CA ASP A 118 -3.29 3.99 1.60
C ASP A 118 -4.73 4.33 2.05
N ARG A 119 -5.52 3.29 2.33
CA ARG A 119 -6.92 3.43 2.73
C ARG A 119 -7.10 4.07 4.10
N ARG A 120 -6.17 3.84 5.04
CA ARG A 120 -6.23 4.35 6.42
C ARG A 120 -5.22 5.45 6.73
N LEU A 121 -4.12 5.55 5.99
CA LEU A 121 -3.15 6.64 6.12
C LEU A 121 -3.48 7.75 5.12
N ARG A 122 -4.58 8.48 5.36
CA ARG A 122 -5.15 9.45 4.41
C ARG A 122 -4.22 10.61 4.06
N GLU A 123 -3.37 11.02 5.01
CA GLU A 123 -2.38 12.08 4.82
C GLU A 123 -1.08 11.58 4.19
N LEU A 124 -0.92 10.28 3.95
CA LEU A 124 0.32 9.75 3.37
C LEU A 124 0.66 10.38 2.00
N PRO A 125 -0.29 10.59 1.07
CA PRO A 125 -0.07 11.36 -0.15
C PRO A 125 0.56 12.74 0.05
N SER A 126 0.15 13.49 1.09
CA SER A 126 0.56 14.88 1.29
C SER A 126 2.01 14.98 1.73
N VAL A 127 2.60 13.91 2.28
CA VAL A 127 4.00 13.88 2.73
C VAL A 127 4.89 12.95 1.90
N ALA A 128 4.35 11.95 1.23
CA ALA A 128 5.14 11.05 0.38
C ALA A 128 5.47 11.69 -0.98
N ARG A 129 4.56 12.48 -1.55
CA ARG A 129 4.79 13.13 -2.86
C ARG A 129 5.61 14.41 -2.71
N LYS A 130 6.66 14.58 -3.52
CA LYS A 130 7.56 15.74 -3.46
C LYS A 130 6.80 17.08 -3.45
N GLY A 131 5.93 17.32 -4.43
CA GLY A 131 5.20 18.60 -4.53
C GLY A 131 4.29 18.89 -3.34
N ALA A 132 3.51 17.90 -2.88
CA ALA A 132 2.60 18.08 -1.75
C ALA A 132 3.34 18.18 -0.40
N ARG A 133 4.49 17.50 -0.28
CA ARG A 133 5.29 17.46 0.94
C ARG A 133 5.77 18.85 1.33
N VAL A 134 6.21 19.66 0.37
CA VAL A 134 6.73 21.01 0.66
C VAL A 134 5.70 21.86 1.38
N GLN A 135 4.47 21.90 0.88
CA GLN A 135 3.38 22.66 1.49
C GLN A 135 3.05 22.13 2.89
N THR A 136 3.01 20.81 3.05
CA THR A 136 2.71 20.16 4.33
C THR A 136 3.80 20.46 5.38
N LEU A 137 5.08 20.37 5.01
CA LEU A 137 6.19 20.64 5.93
C LEU A 137 6.30 22.13 6.27
N ARG A 138 6.04 23.04 5.31
CA ARG A 138 5.95 24.48 5.59
C ARG A 138 4.91 24.80 6.65
N SER A 139 3.73 24.18 6.55
CA SER A 139 2.65 24.40 7.51
C SER A 139 2.91 23.73 8.86
N ALA A 140 3.47 22.52 8.87
CA ALA A 140 3.67 21.74 10.10
C ALA A 140 4.92 22.14 10.88
N LEU A 141 5.95 22.65 10.19
CA LEU A 141 7.27 22.97 10.75
C LEU A 141 7.72 24.38 10.32
N PRO A 142 6.98 25.46 10.67
CA PRO A 142 7.30 26.82 10.22
C PRO A 142 8.65 27.33 10.73
N SER A 143 9.13 26.81 11.86
CA SER A 143 10.44 27.17 12.45
C SER A 143 11.62 26.35 11.90
N HIS A 144 11.38 25.43 10.96
CA HIS A 144 12.39 24.55 10.38
C HIS A 144 12.42 24.65 8.83
N PRO A 145 12.78 25.82 8.28
CA PRO A 145 12.82 26.02 6.83
C PRO A 145 13.76 25.06 6.08
N GLU A 146 14.82 24.62 6.73
CA GLU A 146 15.79 23.64 6.22
C GLU A 146 15.15 22.29 5.87
N LEU A 147 14.00 21.95 6.47
CA LEU A 147 13.27 20.72 6.22
C LEU A 147 12.15 20.85 5.18
N TRP A 148 11.78 22.05 4.73
CA TRP A 148 10.61 22.24 3.87
C TRP A 148 10.72 21.51 2.53
N GLU A 149 11.91 21.50 1.94
CA GLU A 149 12.16 20.80 0.66
C GLU A 149 12.80 19.42 0.85
N ALA A 150 12.82 18.92 2.09
CA ALA A 150 13.52 17.69 2.42
C ALA A 150 13.08 16.52 1.55
N GLU A 151 14.04 15.67 1.17
CA GLU A 151 13.75 14.38 0.54
C GLU A 151 13.22 13.40 1.58
N ALA A 152 12.22 12.61 1.20
CA ALA A 152 11.65 11.59 2.05
C ALA A 152 12.15 10.21 1.63
N ARG A 153 13.01 9.59 2.44
CA ARG A 153 13.41 8.19 2.28
C ARG A 153 12.55 7.30 3.16
N THR A 154 11.74 6.43 2.56
CA THR A 154 10.97 5.43 3.32
C THR A 154 11.90 4.52 4.11
N LEU A 155 11.74 4.50 5.43
CA LEU A 155 12.42 3.57 6.34
C LEU A 155 11.56 2.34 6.60
N ARG A 156 10.24 2.53 6.76
CA ARG A 156 9.31 1.43 7.01
C ARG A 156 7.89 1.78 6.60
N TYR A 157 7.29 0.93 5.78
CA TYR A 157 5.87 0.98 5.48
C TYR A 157 5.15 -0.25 6.04
N LYS A 158 4.10 -0.03 6.83
CA LYS A 158 3.14 -1.06 7.26
C LYS A 158 1.75 -0.60 6.84
N ALA A 159 1.28 -1.12 5.71
CA ALA A 159 -0.04 -0.84 5.14
C ALA A 159 -1.15 -0.81 6.21
N GLU A 160 -2.03 0.17 6.10
CA GLU A 160 -3.13 0.49 7.01
C GLU A 160 -2.74 0.79 8.48
N ARG A 161 -1.44 0.90 8.82
CA ARG A 161 -0.98 1.10 10.21
C ARG A 161 -0.03 2.28 10.39
N ARG A 162 1.05 2.33 9.62
CA ARG A 162 2.05 3.40 9.72
C ARG A 162 2.97 3.47 8.51
N TRP A 163 3.44 4.68 8.23
CA TRP A 163 4.60 4.92 7.37
C TRP A 163 5.63 5.71 8.16
N VAL A 164 6.90 5.35 7.99
CA VAL A 164 8.05 5.98 8.64
C VAL A 164 9.05 6.34 7.55
N ALA A 165 9.47 7.60 7.52
CA ALA A 165 10.48 8.10 6.60
C ALA A 165 11.52 8.94 7.32
N GLN A 166 12.73 8.93 6.78
CA GLN A 166 13.75 9.92 7.08
C GLN A 166 13.54 11.10 6.14
N LEU A 167 13.41 12.30 6.70
CA LEU A 167 13.53 13.55 5.98
C LEU A 167 15.01 13.95 5.96
N ARG A 168 15.52 14.34 4.79
CA ARG A 168 16.85 14.89 4.60
C ARG A 168 16.73 16.27 3.94
N GLY A 169 16.96 17.31 4.72
CA GLY A 169 16.86 18.71 4.33
C GLY A 169 18.21 19.34 3.96
N ALA A 170 18.22 20.66 3.85
CA ALA A 170 19.44 21.45 3.71
C ALA A 170 20.30 21.38 4.99
N ASP A 171 21.58 21.77 4.89
CA ASP A 171 22.50 21.87 6.04
C ASP A 171 22.60 20.58 6.88
N ASP A 172 22.50 19.42 6.22
CA ASP A 172 22.44 18.08 6.83
C ASP A 172 21.30 17.89 7.85
N ALA A 173 20.27 18.73 7.78
CA ALA A 173 19.10 18.63 8.64
C ALA A 173 18.37 17.30 8.41
N ARG A 174 18.11 16.59 9.50
CA ARG A 174 17.49 15.26 9.49
C ARG A 174 16.34 15.21 10.47
N ALA A 175 15.22 14.67 10.01
CA ALA A 175 14.09 14.38 10.87
C ALA A 175 13.52 13.00 10.54
N VAL A 176 12.74 12.44 11.48
CA VAL A 176 11.95 11.24 11.23
C VAL A 176 10.48 11.64 11.18
N LEU A 177 9.85 11.40 10.04
CA LEU A 177 8.43 11.60 9.85
C LEU A 177 7.69 10.28 10.03
N LYS A 178 6.64 10.30 10.85
CA LYS A 178 5.83 9.13 11.16
C LYS A 178 4.35 9.43 10.92
N VAL A 179 3.77 8.78 9.92
CA VAL A 179 2.34 8.90 9.62
C VAL A 179 1.59 7.74 10.27
N HIS A 180 0.53 8.06 11.01
CA HIS A 180 -0.32 7.11 11.69
C HIS A 180 -1.79 7.29 11.35
N THR A 181 -2.57 6.22 11.56
CA THR A 181 -4.02 6.34 11.65
C THR A 181 -4.39 7.22 12.85
N ALA A 182 -5.40 8.09 12.73
CA ALA A 182 -5.83 9.03 13.78
C ALA A 182 -5.98 8.40 15.17
N GLY A 183 -6.53 7.18 15.27
CA GLY A 183 -6.69 6.47 16.55
C GLY A 183 -5.38 6.10 17.26
N ARG A 184 -4.25 6.06 16.55
CA ARG A 184 -2.91 5.76 17.11
C ARG A 184 -2.06 7.00 17.35
N PHE A 185 -2.38 8.12 16.71
CA PHE A 185 -1.67 9.39 16.96
C PHE A 185 -1.90 9.86 18.40
N ARG A 186 -3.12 9.72 18.92
CA ARG A 186 -3.48 10.09 20.31
C ARG A 186 -2.84 9.22 21.41
N GLN A 187 -2.07 8.19 21.04
CA GLN A 187 -1.39 7.28 21.99
C GLN A 187 0.14 7.29 21.81
N ALA A 188 0.67 8.18 20.98
CA ALA A 188 2.07 8.22 20.58
C ALA A 188 2.79 9.45 21.15
#